data_AF-A0A940BKS0-F1
#
_entry.id   AF-A0A940BKS0-F1
#
_cell.length_a   1.000
_cell.length_b   1.000
_cell.length_c   1.000
_cell.angle_alpha   90.00
_cell.angle_beta   90.00
_cell.angle_gamma   90.00
#
_symmetry.space_group_name_H-M   'P 1'
#
loop_
_entity.id
_entity.type
_entity.pdbx_description
1 polymer ?
#
loop_
_entity_poly.entity_id
_entity_poly.type
_entity_poly.pdbx_seq_one_letter_code
_entity_poly.pdbx_strand_id
1 'polypeptide(L)'
;MIKDITAGQFFPGNSLLHRTDARFKIIILIVFLVTVLASSSTASFAAVLALTVILVALSRINVKIILRSVKPLAFILAFTAIINLFFVKGETLLWEWKFIHIYKEGIINSVMLMLRLICLVMGTSVILTYTTSPLDMTDGLERVLSPLRFIGVPVHDFSMILTIALRFIPTLVEETEKIISAQKSRGVSFDTGGLIKRVKAL
;
A
#
# COMPACT_ATOMS: atom_id res chain seq x y z
N MET A 1 19.27 10.67 11.93
CA MET A 1 18.57 10.84 10.63
C MET A 1 17.70 9.62 10.30
N ILE A 2 17.59 8.64 11.20
CA ILE A 2 16.78 7.43 11.02
C ILE A 2 15.65 7.33 12.07
N LYS A 3 15.52 8.32 12.97
CA LYS A 3 14.34 8.49 13.86
C LYS A 3 13.00 8.64 13.11
N ASP A 4 13.04 8.88 11.80
CA ASP A 4 11.86 8.96 10.92
C ASP A 4 11.65 7.70 10.08
N ILE A 5 12.30 6.57 10.39
CA ILE A 5 11.77 5.27 9.94
C ILE A 5 10.49 5.04 10.74
N THR A 6 9.40 5.57 10.18
CA THR A 6 8.01 5.18 10.42
C THR A 6 7.82 3.70 10.04
N ALA A 7 8.58 2.79 10.66
CA ALA A 7 8.29 1.36 10.61
C ALA A 7 7.00 1.15 11.42
N GLY A 8 5.90 0.89 10.72
CA GLY A 8 4.59 0.71 11.32
C GLY A 8 3.87 2.03 11.59
N GLN A 9 3.30 2.64 10.55
CA GLN A 9 2.20 3.60 10.73
C GLN A 9 0.93 2.88 11.21
N PHE A 10 1.02 2.10 12.27
CA PHE A 10 -0.16 1.69 13.00
C PHE A 10 -0.63 2.90 13.78
N PHE A 11 -1.81 3.41 13.43
CA PHE A 11 -2.43 4.46 14.22
C PHE A 11 -3.24 3.79 15.32
N PRO A 12 -2.87 3.93 16.61
CA PRO A 12 -3.67 3.36 17.67
C PRO A 12 -5.04 4.04 17.68
N GLY A 13 -6.06 3.28 17.30
CA GLY A 13 -7.46 3.72 17.27
C GLY A 13 -8.38 2.68 17.91
N ASN A 14 -9.54 3.12 18.41
CA ASN A 14 -10.53 2.27 19.07
C ASN A 14 -11.72 1.89 18.16
N SER A 15 -11.54 1.88 16.84
CA SER A 15 -12.66 1.56 15.93
C SER A 15 -12.96 0.06 15.88
N LEU A 16 -14.16 -0.32 15.44
CA LEU A 16 -14.57 -1.73 15.28
C LEU A 16 -13.58 -2.50 14.40
N LEU A 17 -13.02 -1.83 13.38
CA LEU A 17 -11.95 -2.39 12.55
C LEU A 17 -10.65 -2.62 13.33
N HIS A 18 -10.28 -1.80 14.31
CA HIS A 18 -9.06 -2.03 15.09
C HIS A 18 -9.17 -3.23 16.04
N ARG A 19 -10.39 -3.56 16.51
CA ARG A 19 -10.63 -4.67 17.45
C ARG A 19 -10.69 -6.04 16.80
N THR A 20 -10.82 -6.11 15.48
CA THR A 20 -10.94 -7.37 14.75
C THR A 20 -9.58 -8.07 14.62
N ASP A 21 -9.55 -9.40 14.78
CA ASP A 21 -8.33 -10.20 14.60
C ASP A 21 -7.69 -9.98 13.22
N ALA A 22 -6.35 -9.90 13.19
CA ALA A 22 -5.56 -9.71 11.97
C ALA A 22 -5.84 -10.79 10.89
N ARG A 23 -6.03 -12.05 11.29
CA ARG A 23 -6.37 -13.16 10.38
C ARG A 23 -7.61 -12.87 9.52
N PHE A 24 -8.65 -12.34 10.14
CA PHE A 24 -9.92 -12.08 9.47
C PHE A 24 -9.79 -10.87 8.54
N LYS A 25 -9.01 -9.86 8.95
CA LYS A 25 -8.67 -8.72 8.08
C LYS A 25 -7.90 -9.13 6.84
N ILE A 26 -6.94 -10.05 6.96
CA ILE A 26 -6.16 -10.55 5.81
C ILE A 26 -7.11 -11.26 4.83
N ILE A 27 -7.99 -12.13 5.31
CA ILE A 27 -8.97 -12.83 4.47
C ILE A 27 -9.94 -11.83 3.81
N ILE A 28 -10.51 -10.90 4.58
CA ILE A 28 -11.39 -9.84 4.05
C ILE A 28 -10.67 -9.01 3.00
N LEU A 29 -9.40 -8.67 3.23
CA LEU A 29 -8.62 -7.87 2.30
C LEU A 29 -8.41 -8.62 0.98
N ILE A 30 -8.11 -9.91 1.01
CA ILE A 30 -8.00 -10.74 -0.20
C ILE A 30 -9.34 -10.79 -0.94
N VAL A 31 -10.45 -11.05 -0.24
CA VAL A 31 -11.79 -11.08 -0.84
C VAL A 31 -12.17 -9.72 -1.44
N PHE A 32 -11.85 -8.63 -0.74
CA PHE A 32 -12.07 -7.27 -1.21
C PHE A 32 -11.26 -6.98 -2.48
N LEU A 33 -9.97 -7.33 -2.51
CA LEU A 33 -9.11 -7.17 -3.69
C LEU A 33 -9.67 -7.92 -4.90
N VAL A 34 -10.07 -9.18 -4.72
CA VAL A 34 -10.66 -9.99 -5.79
C VAL A 34 -11.96 -9.36 -6.29
N THR A 35 -12.81 -8.89 -5.38
CA THR A 35 -14.11 -8.27 -5.74
C THR A 35 -13.93 -6.96 -6.50
N VAL A 36 -12.99 -6.11 -6.08
CA VAL A 36 -12.66 -4.85 -6.76
C VAL A 36 -12.16 -5.10 -8.18
N LEU A 37 -11.30 -6.12 -8.37
CA LEU A 37 -10.73 -6.46 -9.68
C LEU A 37 -11.73 -7.18 -10.60
N ALA A 38 -12.57 -8.06 -10.06
CA ALA A 38 -13.58 -8.80 -10.81
C ALA A 38 -14.81 -7.95 -11.21
N SER A 39 -14.97 -6.77 -10.61
CA SER A 39 -16.13 -5.90 -10.83
C SER A 39 -16.12 -5.21 -12.20
N SER A 40 -16.55 -5.90 -13.26
CA SER A 40 -16.59 -5.34 -14.63
C SER A 40 -17.79 -4.42 -14.92
N SER A 41 -18.89 -4.55 -14.17
CA SER A 41 -20.10 -3.74 -14.36
C SER A 41 -20.05 -2.43 -13.56
N THR A 42 -20.64 -1.37 -14.13
CA THR A 42 -20.81 -0.06 -13.45
C THR A 42 -21.58 -0.19 -12.13
N ALA A 43 -22.60 -1.07 -12.09
CA ALA A 43 -23.38 -1.31 -10.88
C ALA A 43 -22.56 -2.02 -9.79
N SER A 44 -21.78 -3.04 -10.17
CA SER A 44 -20.87 -3.74 -9.26
C SER A 44 -19.80 -2.79 -8.72
N PHE A 45 -19.31 -1.88 -9.55
CA PHE A 45 -18.30 -0.92 -9.13
C PHE A 45 -18.87 0.10 -8.14
N ALA A 46 -20.09 0.58 -8.36
CA ALA A 46 -20.78 1.46 -7.43
C ALA A 46 -20.97 0.80 -6.05
N ALA A 47 -21.31 -0.50 -6.01
CA ALA A 47 -21.43 -1.25 -4.76
C ALA A 47 -20.09 -1.36 -4.01
N VAL A 48 -19.00 -1.63 -4.72
CA VAL A 48 -17.64 -1.67 -4.15
C VAL A 48 -17.23 -0.31 -3.60
N LEU A 49 -17.54 0.77 -4.33
CA LEU A 49 -17.23 2.13 -3.90
C LEU A 49 -18.01 2.49 -2.62
N ALA A 50 -19.29 2.14 -2.55
CA ALA A 50 -20.10 2.31 -1.34
C ALA A 50 -19.54 1.52 -0.15
N LEU A 51 -19.18 0.25 -0.35
CA LEU A 51 -18.54 -0.57 0.68
C LEU A 51 -17.25 0.07 1.21
N THR A 52 -16.42 0.60 0.30
CA THR A 52 -15.16 1.25 0.66
C THR A 52 -15.40 2.49 1.51
N VAL A 53 -16.39 3.32 1.16
CA VAL A 53 -16.78 4.51 1.93
C VAL A 53 -17.30 4.13 3.32
N ILE A 54 -18.11 3.07 3.41
CA ILE A 54 -18.62 2.56 4.70
C ILE A 54 -17.44 2.09 5.59
N LEU A 55 -16.48 1.36 5.04
CA LEU A 55 -15.29 0.90 5.79
C LEU A 55 -14.43 2.08 6.27
N VAL A 56 -14.25 3.10 5.43
CA VAL A 56 -13.57 4.34 5.81
C VAL A 56 -14.28 5.04 6.98
N ALA A 57 -15.61 5.19 6.88
CA ALA A 57 -16.42 5.81 7.92
C ALA A 57 -16.37 5.02 9.24
N LEU A 58 -16.43 3.69 9.15
CA LEU A 58 -16.37 2.79 10.31
C LEU A 58 -14.99 2.81 10.99
N SER A 59 -13.93 3.02 10.21
CA SER A 59 -12.56 3.04 10.73
C SER A 59 -12.26 4.26 11.61
N ARG A 60 -13.04 5.36 11.49
CA ARG A 60 -12.84 6.64 12.19
C ARG A 60 -11.42 7.21 12.06
N ILE A 61 -10.74 6.95 10.94
CA ILE A 61 -9.42 7.53 10.64
C ILE A 61 -9.63 8.88 9.96
N ASN A 62 -8.77 9.86 10.26
CA ASN A 62 -8.78 11.15 9.59
C ASN A 62 -8.62 10.98 8.08
N VAL A 63 -9.60 11.46 7.31
CA VAL A 63 -9.64 11.37 5.83
C VAL A 63 -8.37 11.97 5.19
N LYS A 64 -7.76 12.98 5.82
CA LYS A 64 -6.48 13.57 5.39
C LYS A 64 -5.32 12.59 5.38
N ILE A 65 -5.29 11.63 6.32
CA ILE A 65 -4.24 10.59 6.38
C ILE A 65 -4.45 9.61 5.23
N ILE A 66 -5.69 9.21 4.97
CA ILE A 66 -6.06 8.31 3.87
C ILE A 66 -5.75 8.92 2.50
N LEU A 67 -6.06 10.21 2.30
CA LEU A 67 -5.70 10.92 1.07
C LEU A 67 -4.18 11.02 0.88
N ARG A 68 -3.40 11.00 1.96
CA ARG A 68 -1.93 11.00 1.88
C ARG A 68 -1.40 9.70 1.28
N SER A 69 -2.09 8.57 1.45
CA SER A 69 -1.76 7.27 0.85
C SER A 69 -1.92 7.28 -0.67
N VAL A 70 -2.81 8.12 -1.21
CA VAL A 70 -3.04 8.26 -2.66
C VAL A 70 -1.98 9.15 -3.32
N LYS A 71 -1.38 10.09 -2.56
CA LYS A 71 -0.44 11.09 -3.09
C LYS A 71 0.77 10.51 -3.85
N PRO A 72 1.46 9.45 -3.37
CA PRO A 72 2.58 8.84 -4.10
C PRO A 72 2.13 8.23 -5.44
N LEU A 73 0.89 7.74 -5.49
CA LEU A 73 0.31 7.11 -6.68
C LEU A 73 -0.33 8.13 -7.63
N ALA A 74 -0.46 9.40 -7.23
CA ALA A 74 -1.07 10.44 -8.07
C ALA A 74 -0.37 10.57 -9.43
N PHE A 75 0.95 10.39 -9.48
CA PHE A 75 1.70 10.38 -10.73
C PHE A 75 1.28 9.21 -11.64
N ILE A 76 1.16 8.00 -11.09
CA ILE A 76 0.73 6.80 -11.83
C ILE A 76 -0.72 6.93 -12.26
N LEU A 77 -1.60 7.45 -11.40
CA LEU A 77 -3.01 7.71 -11.73
C LEU A 77 -3.16 8.71 -12.86
N ALA A 78 -2.42 9.83 -12.82
CA ALA A 78 -2.43 10.82 -13.88
C ALA A 78 -1.89 10.22 -15.20
N PHE A 79 -0.78 9.49 -15.14
CA PHE A 79 -0.18 8.87 -16.32
C PHE A 79 -1.12 7.84 -16.96
N THR A 80 -1.71 6.95 -16.16
CA THR A 80 -2.65 5.93 -16.65
C THR A 80 -3.94 6.52 -17.19
N ALA A 81 -4.45 7.61 -16.58
CA ALA A 81 -5.61 8.35 -17.09
C ALA A 81 -5.32 9.01 -18.44
N ILE A 82 -4.16 9.64 -18.58
CA ILE A 82 -3.73 10.26 -19.85
C ILE A 82 -3.62 9.19 -20.94
N ILE A 83 -2.97 8.05 -20.65
CA ILE A 83 -2.86 6.95 -21.60
C ILE A 83 -4.24 6.43 -21.99
N ASN A 84 -5.12 6.12 -21.01
CA ASN A 84 -6.43 5.58 -21.33
C ASN A 84 -7.29 6.57 -22.13
N LEU A 85 -7.17 7.87 -21.88
CA LEU A 85 -7.89 8.90 -22.62
C LEU A 85 -7.48 8.98 -24.10
N PHE A 86 -6.21 8.69 -24.43
CA PHE A 86 -5.70 8.72 -25.81
C PHE A 86 -5.69 7.36 -26.52
N PHE A 87 -5.50 6.25 -25.80
CA PHE A 87 -5.36 4.91 -26.38
C PHE A 87 -6.66 4.12 -26.42
N VAL A 88 -7.63 4.38 -25.54
CA VAL A 88 -8.91 3.68 -25.56
C VAL A 88 -9.81 4.30 -26.62
N LYS A 89 -9.92 3.61 -27.76
CA LYS A 89 -10.83 3.96 -28.85
C LYS A 89 -12.19 3.32 -28.62
N GLY A 90 -13.26 4.08 -28.79
CA GLY A 90 -14.64 3.60 -28.67
C GLY A 90 -15.49 4.00 -29.88
N GLU A 91 -16.82 3.88 -29.78
CA GLU A 91 -17.74 4.16 -30.89
C GLU A 91 -18.19 5.62 -30.94
N THR A 92 -18.15 6.35 -29.81
CA THR A 92 -18.66 7.73 -29.72
C THR A 92 -17.55 8.77 -29.62
N LEU A 93 -17.30 9.45 -30.74
CA LEU A 93 -16.25 10.45 -30.88
C LEU A 93 -16.75 11.83 -30.40
N LEU A 94 -16.13 12.38 -29.36
CA LEU A 94 -16.53 13.68 -28.78
C LEU A 94 -15.71 14.85 -29.33
N TRP A 95 -14.43 14.62 -29.63
CA TRP A 95 -13.55 15.66 -30.16
C TRP A 95 -12.43 15.02 -30.97
N GLU A 96 -12.18 15.58 -32.15
CA GLU A 96 -11.21 15.08 -33.11
C GLU A 96 -10.18 16.18 -33.43
N TRP A 97 -8.91 15.93 -33.11
CA TRP A 97 -7.82 16.78 -33.59
C TRP A 97 -6.60 15.97 -34.00
N LYS A 98 -6.45 15.75 -35.32
CA LYS A 98 -5.32 15.20 -36.10
C LYS A 98 -4.68 13.87 -35.65
N PHE A 99 -4.34 13.70 -34.38
CA PHE A 99 -3.81 12.46 -33.77
C PHE A 99 -4.48 12.10 -32.42
N ILE A 100 -5.30 13.01 -31.88
CA ILE A 100 -5.99 12.87 -30.61
C ILE A 100 -7.49 12.74 -30.91
N HIS A 101 -8.03 11.54 -30.68
CA HIS A 101 -9.45 11.26 -30.73
C HIS A 101 -9.91 10.99 -29.30
N ILE A 102 -10.74 11.87 -28.74
CA ILE A 102 -11.25 11.69 -27.38
C ILE A 102 -12.61 11.00 -27.49
N TYR A 103 -12.64 9.75 -27.04
CA TYR A 103 -13.85 8.93 -26.99
C TYR A 103 -14.52 9.04 -25.64
N LYS A 104 -15.86 9.00 -25.65
CA LYS A 104 -16.66 8.98 -24.43
C LYS A 104 -16.37 7.73 -23.59
N GLU A 105 -16.17 6.59 -24.24
CA GLU A 105 -15.73 5.36 -23.56
C GLU A 105 -14.33 5.49 -22.94
N GLY A 106 -13.41 6.23 -23.59
CA GLY A 106 -12.07 6.48 -23.06
C GLY A 106 -12.09 7.29 -21.77
N ILE A 107 -12.97 8.29 -21.67
CA ILE A 107 -13.18 9.07 -20.45
C ILE A 107 -13.78 8.20 -19.34
N ILE A 108 -14.84 7.45 -19.65
CA ILE A 108 -15.53 6.61 -18.66
C ILE A 108 -14.57 5.53 -18.11
N ASN A 109 -13.82 4.84 -18.98
CA ASN A 109 -12.84 3.85 -18.57
C ASN A 109 -11.71 4.46 -17.74
N SER A 110 -11.19 5.64 -18.13
CA SER A 110 -10.16 6.35 -17.37
C SER A 110 -10.63 6.71 -15.96
N VAL A 111 -11.86 7.21 -15.83
CA VAL A 111 -12.45 7.56 -14.53
C VAL A 111 -12.71 6.30 -13.70
N MET A 112 -13.28 5.25 -14.28
CA MET A 112 -13.51 3.98 -13.58
C MET A 112 -12.21 3.36 -13.08
N LEU A 113 -11.15 3.37 -13.89
CA LEU A 113 -9.84 2.81 -13.52
C LEU A 113 -9.18 3.65 -12.41
N MET A 114 -9.22 4.98 -12.51
CA MET A 114 -8.74 5.87 -11.44
C MET A 114 -9.48 5.61 -10.13
N LEU A 115 -10.81 5.60 -10.15
CA LEU A 115 -11.62 5.32 -8.97
C LEU A 115 -11.34 3.92 -8.42
N ARG A 116 -11.14 2.91 -9.29
CA ARG A 116 -10.82 1.54 -8.89
C ARG A 116 -9.49 1.47 -8.14
N LEU A 117 -8.45 2.11 -8.67
CA LEU A 117 -7.14 2.16 -8.01
C LEU A 117 -7.20 2.92 -6.69
N ILE A 118 -7.94 4.03 -6.64
CA ILE A 118 -8.17 4.79 -5.40
C ILE A 118 -8.89 3.93 -4.35
N CYS A 119 -9.96 3.22 -4.73
CA CYS A 119 -10.69 2.32 -3.82
C CYS A 119 -9.80 1.18 -3.32
N LEU A 120 -8.98 0.60 -4.20
CA LEU A 120 -8.05 -0.47 -3.85
C LEU A 120 -7.05 0.00 -2.80
N VAL A 121 -6.41 1.16 -3.04
CA VAL A 121 -5.39 1.72 -2.14
C VAL A 121 -5.99 2.16 -0.81
N MET A 122 -7.14 2.85 -0.85
CA MET A 122 -7.80 3.27 0.38
C MET A 122 -8.30 2.06 1.19
N GLY A 123 -8.91 1.08 0.53
CA GLY A 123 -9.39 -0.14 1.16
C GLY A 123 -8.26 -0.92 1.84
N THR A 124 -7.16 -1.20 1.15
CA THR A 124 -6.02 -1.93 1.74
C THR A 124 -5.37 -1.16 2.89
N SER A 125 -5.18 0.16 2.71
CA SER A 125 -4.56 1.01 3.73
C SER A 125 -5.41 1.07 5.01
N VAL A 126 -6.74 1.20 4.87
CA VAL A 126 -7.68 1.27 6.00
C VAL A 126 -7.89 -0.09 6.64
N ILE A 127 -7.99 -1.17 5.87
CA ILE A 127 -8.29 -2.50 6.42
C ILE A 127 -7.08 -3.08 7.15
N LEU A 128 -5.85 -2.89 6.66
CA LEU A 128 -4.69 -3.60 7.17
C LEU A 128 -3.57 -2.67 7.64
N THR A 129 -3.10 -1.75 6.80
CA THR A 129 -1.88 -0.95 7.06
C THR A 129 -2.01 -0.02 8.26
N TYR A 130 -3.15 0.67 8.41
CA TYR A 130 -3.33 1.64 9.50
C TYR A 130 -3.92 1.03 10.78
N THR A 131 -4.61 -0.10 10.67
CA THR A 131 -5.40 -0.66 11.78
C THR A 131 -4.84 -1.95 12.35
N THR A 132 -3.70 -2.43 11.87
CA THR A 132 -3.05 -3.65 12.35
C THR A 132 -1.57 -3.41 12.58
N SER A 133 -1.03 -3.87 13.71
CA SER A 133 0.40 -3.73 13.98
C SER A 133 1.22 -4.68 13.08
N PRO A 134 2.47 -4.35 12.73
CA PRO A 134 3.30 -5.24 11.91
C PRO A 134 3.52 -6.63 12.51
N LEU A 135 3.57 -6.75 13.83
CA LEU A 135 3.68 -8.04 14.53
C LEU A 135 2.39 -8.85 14.39
N ASP A 136 1.23 -8.22 14.64
CA ASP A 136 -0.08 -8.88 14.48
C ASP A 136 -0.33 -9.29 13.02
N MET A 137 0.18 -8.51 12.05
CA MET A 137 0.12 -8.85 10.63
C MET A 137 0.92 -10.13 10.33
N THR A 138 2.12 -10.28 10.88
CA THR A 138 2.95 -11.48 10.73
C THR A 138 2.29 -12.71 11.36
N ASP A 139 1.81 -12.59 12.59
CA ASP A 139 1.12 -13.68 13.29
C ASP A 139 -0.20 -14.07 12.57
N GLY A 140 -0.91 -13.07 12.05
CA GLY A 140 -2.09 -13.27 11.21
C GLY A 140 -1.77 -14.02 9.92
N LEU A 141 -0.67 -13.65 9.27
CA LEU A 141 -0.20 -14.29 8.04
C LEU A 141 0.21 -15.74 8.28
N GLU A 142 0.93 -16.03 9.38
CA GLU A 142 1.28 -17.40 9.78
C GLU A 142 0.04 -18.30 9.84
N ARG A 143 -1.01 -17.85 10.53
CA ARG A 143 -2.24 -18.62 10.71
C ARG A 143 -3.02 -18.80 9.40
N VAL A 144 -2.95 -17.84 8.50
CA VAL A 144 -3.56 -17.96 7.16
C VAL A 144 -2.77 -18.93 6.28
N LEU A 145 -1.44 -19.00 6.47
CA LEU A 145 -0.55 -19.91 5.73
C LEU A 145 -0.48 -21.31 6.35
N SER A 146 -0.90 -21.52 7.61
CA SER A 146 -0.86 -22.82 8.28
C SER A 146 -1.47 -24.01 7.51
N PRO A 147 -2.57 -23.90 6.72
CA PRO A 147 -3.07 -25.02 5.92
C PRO A 147 -2.10 -25.46 4.81
N LEU A 148 -1.20 -24.58 4.33
CA LEU A 148 -0.19 -24.94 3.33
C LEU A 148 0.88 -25.89 3.90
N ARG A 149 0.91 -26.09 5.23
CA ARG A 149 1.73 -27.13 5.87
C ARG A 149 1.44 -28.53 5.32
N PHE A 150 0.21 -28.77 4.87
CA PHE A 150 -0.16 -30.05 4.26
C PHE A 150 0.59 -30.35 2.95
N ILE A 151 1.07 -29.32 2.26
CA ILE A 151 1.82 -29.42 0.99
C ILE A 151 3.35 -29.49 1.27
N GLY A 152 3.75 -29.61 2.54
CA GLY A 152 5.16 -29.71 2.94
C GLY A 152 5.88 -28.36 3.09
N VAL A 153 5.14 -27.24 3.09
CA VAL A 153 5.71 -25.90 3.31
C VAL A 153 6.03 -25.71 4.81
N PRO A 154 7.27 -25.34 5.20
CA PRO A 154 7.65 -25.11 6.60
C PRO A 154 7.18 -23.72 7.08
N VAL A 155 5.87 -23.59 7.30
CA VAL A 155 5.25 -22.31 7.69
C VAL A 155 5.77 -21.81 9.05
N HIS A 156 5.98 -22.71 10.01
CA HIS A 156 6.43 -22.35 11.35
C HIS A 156 7.84 -21.75 11.37
N ASP A 157 8.78 -22.38 10.65
CA ASP A 157 10.17 -21.90 10.57
C ASP A 157 10.24 -20.54 9.87
N PHE A 158 9.44 -20.36 8.82
CA PHE A 158 9.32 -19.08 8.12
C PHE A 158 8.81 -17.98 9.06
N SER A 159 7.75 -18.27 9.83
CA SER A 159 7.20 -17.32 10.80
C SER A 159 8.19 -16.97 11.91
N MET A 160 8.93 -17.95 12.42
CA MET A 160 9.95 -17.71 13.44
C MET A 160 11.03 -16.76 12.92
N ILE A 161 11.54 -16.99 11.71
CA ILE A 161 12.56 -16.13 11.08
C ILE A 161 12.00 -14.71 10.87
N LEU A 162 10.77 -14.59 10.39
CA LEU A 162 10.14 -13.29 10.15
C LEU A 162 9.93 -12.49 11.45
N THR A 163 9.45 -13.14 12.51
CA THR A 163 9.27 -12.52 13.83
C THR A 163 10.60 -12.08 14.44
N ILE A 164 11.64 -12.92 14.31
CA ILE A 164 13.01 -12.57 14.73
C ILE A 164 13.52 -11.37 13.93
N ALA A 165 13.35 -11.37 12.61
CA ALA A 165 13.78 -10.28 11.74
C ALA A 165 13.08 -8.96 12.14
N LEU A 166 11.75 -8.95 12.28
CA LEU A 166 10.99 -7.78 12.69
C LEU A 166 11.44 -7.22 14.05
N ARG A 167 11.79 -8.10 15.00
CA ARG A 167 12.32 -7.70 16.30
C ARG A 167 13.74 -7.12 16.22
N PHE A 168 14.58 -7.62 15.32
CA PHE A 168 15.95 -7.14 15.16
C PHE A 168 16.07 -5.87 14.32
N ILE A 169 15.08 -5.55 13.46
CA ILE A 169 15.11 -4.32 12.64
C ILE A 169 15.37 -3.07 13.48
N PRO A 170 14.64 -2.79 14.60
CA PRO A 170 14.92 -1.63 15.45
C PRO A 170 16.35 -1.63 16.00
N THR A 171 16.82 -2.76 16.54
CA THR A 171 18.16 -2.88 17.11
C THR A 171 19.25 -2.67 16.05
N LEU A 172 19.09 -3.23 14.84
CA LEU A 172 20.04 -3.04 13.75
C LEU A 172 20.08 -1.58 13.29
N VAL A 173 18.94 -0.89 13.27
CA VAL A 173 18.88 0.54 12.96
C VAL A 173 19.63 1.35 14.01
N GLU A 174 19.44 1.07 15.30
CA GLU A 174 20.15 1.74 16.39
C GLU A 174 21.67 1.51 16.33
N GLU A 175 22.10 0.27 16.11
CA GLU A 175 23.53 -0.05 15.95
C GLU A 175 24.12 0.62 14.71
N THR A 176 23.38 0.67 13.60
CA THR A 176 23.79 1.39 12.39
C THR A 176 23.96 2.89 12.68
N GLU A 177 23.04 3.52 13.42
CA GLU A 177 23.17 4.92 13.82
C GLU A 177 24.39 5.17 14.71
N LYS A 178 24.71 4.25 15.64
CA LYS A 178 25.92 4.31 16.46
C LYS A 178 27.19 4.21 15.61
N ILE A 179 27.23 3.26 14.67
CA ILE A 179 28.37 3.08 13.75
C ILE A 179 28.58 4.32 12.90
N ILE A 180 27.51 4.86 12.29
CA ILE A 180 27.58 6.10 11.49
C ILE A 180 28.14 7.25 12.33
N SER A 181 27.66 7.41 13.56
CA SER A 181 28.10 8.48 14.46
C SER A 181 29.57 8.33 14.88
N ALA A 182 30.02 7.09 15.13
CA ALA A 182 31.41 6.80 15.42
C ALA A 182 32.32 7.08 14.21
N GLN A 183 31.91 6.70 12.99
CA GLN A 183 32.66 6.98 11.77
C GLN A 183 32.72 8.48 11.45
N LYS A 184 31.61 9.22 11.67
CA LYS A 184 31.62 10.69 11.58
C LYS A 184 32.64 11.31 12.54
N SER A 185 32.75 10.79 13.77
CA SER A 185 33.75 11.25 14.75
C SER A 185 35.18 10.92 14.35
N ARG A 186 35.39 9.87 13.55
CA ARG A 186 36.69 9.49 12.97
C ARG A 186 37.03 10.26 11.68
N GLY A 187 36.23 11.26 11.31
CA GLY A 187 36.47 12.14 10.17
C GLY A 187 35.83 11.69 8.85
N VAL A 188 34.96 10.67 8.87
CA VAL A 188 34.22 10.25 7.66
C VAL A 188 33.06 11.21 7.42
N SER A 189 33.12 11.99 6.33
CA SER A 189 32.04 12.91 5.93
C SER A 189 31.06 12.22 4.98
N PHE A 190 29.90 11.80 5.49
CA PHE A 190 28.82 11.20 4.67
C PHE A 190 28.01 12.24 3.87
N ASP A 191 28.10 13.52 4.26
CA ASP A 191 27.27 14.60 3.74
C ASP A 191 27.98 15.45 2.67
N THR A 192 29.28 15.23 2.42
CA THR A 192 30.13 16.09 1.58
C THR A 192 30.79 15.32 0.43
N GLY A 193 30.71 15.84 -0.80
CA GLY A 193 31.29 15.23 -2.00
C GLY A 193 30.27 14.69 -3.01
N GLY A 194 30.74 14.30 -4.20
CA GLY A 194 29.90 13.72 -5.26
C GLY A 194 29.34 12.34 -4.90
N LEU A 195 28.31 11.90 -5.63
CA LEU A 195 27.60 10.61 -5.42
C LEU A 195 28.54 9.42 -5.20
N ILE A 196 29.60 9.31 -6.00
CA ILE A 196 30.58 8.21 -5.91
C ILE A 196 31.35 8.22 -4.57
N LYS A 197 31.72 9.41 -4.07
CA LYS A 197 32.41 9.54 -2.77
C LYS A 197 31.49 9.21 -1.60
N ARG A 198 30.21 9.57 -1.70
CA ARG A 198 29.20 9.25 -0.68
C ARG A 198 28.91 7.75 -0.63
N VAL A 199 28.76 7.10 -1.78
CA VAL A 199 28.54 5.65 -1.87
C VAL A 199 29.75 4.85 -1.37
N LYS A 200 30.98 5.33 -1.60
CA LYS A 200 32.19 4.67 -1.09
C LYS A 200 32.44 4.89 0.40
N ALA A 201 31.82 5.90 1.01
CA ALA A 201 31.94 6.21 2.43
C ALA A 201 30.90 5.49 3.29
N LEU A 202 29.77 5.09 2.71
CA LEU A 202 28.75 4.19 3.28
C LEU A 202 29.21 2.73 3.22
#